data_AF-A0A0R0L9H2-F1
#
_entry.id   AF-A0A0R0L9H2-F1
#
_cell.length_a   1.000
_cell.length_b   1.000
_cell.length_c   1.000
_cell.angle_alpha   90.00
_cell.angle_beta   90.00
_cell.angle_gamma   90.00
#
_symmetry.space_group_name_H-M   'P 1'
#
loop_
_entity.id
_entity.type
_entity.pdbx_description
1 polymer ?
#
loop_
_entity_poly.entity_id
_entity_poly.type
_entity_poly.pdbx_seq_one_letter_code
_entity_poly.pdbx_strand_id
1 'polypeptide(L)'
;MGDQQKLSAFLFHVSIVFVMFLLVSASQEHKKAKGGHSSKKDHNMKMSSRLQFEITLHGFLLWASMAFLMPVGILVIRLSNRDENRRRLRIIFYVHAKLAVLLATAGAIMSIKNFNNSFNNNHQRLGVALYGIIWLQVLVGIFRPQRGSKRRSLWFFAHWIMGTAVSLLGVLNVFIGLQAYQEKTSKSITTWNILFTVQISLIVIFYLLQEKWVYIKNQGVIWDN
;
A
#
# COMPACT_ATOMS: atom_id res chain seq x y z
N MET A 1 14.02 23.44 14.68
CA MET A 1 13.74 22.06 14.19
C MET A 1 12.67 21.34 15.02
N GLY A 2 12.44 21.70 16.29
CA GLY A 2 11.38 21.13 17.13
C GLY A 2 9.94 21.44 16.67
N ASP A 3 9.68 22.61 16.11
CA ASP A 3 8.31 23.00 15.75
C ASP A 3 7.76 22.23 14.54
N GLN A 4 8.61 21.89 13.58
CA GLN A 4 8.24 21.03 12.45
C GLN A 4 7.91 19.60 12.89
N GLN A 5 8.67 19.07 13.86
CA GLN A 5 8.37 17.75 14.45
C GLN A 5 7.05 17.78 15.23
N LYS A 6 6.83 18.82 16.06
CA LYS A 6 5.58 19.01 16.81
C LYS A 6 4.37 19.15 15.88
N LEU A 7 4.48 19.96 14.82
CA LEU A 7 3.41 20.13 13.84
C LEU A 7 3.13 18.83 13.08
N SER A 8 4.17 18.08 12.69
CA SER A 8 3.98 16.78 12.03
C SER A 8 3.31 15.75 12.96
N ALA A 9 3.65 15.74 14.24
CA ALA A 9 3.04 14.87 15.24
C ALA A 9 1.58 15.27 15.52
N PHE A 10 1.29 16.57 15.55
CA PHE A 10 -0.06 17.11 15.74
C PHE A 10 -0.99 16.76 14.56
N LEU A 11 -0.58 17.07 13.33
CA LEU A 11 -1.34 16.73 12.12
C LEU A 11 -1.58 15.22 12.01
N PHE A 12 -0.63 14.41 12.49
CA PHE A 12 -0.75 12.97 12.56
C PHE A 12 -1.78 12.50 13.61
N HIS A 13 -1.79 13.06 14.82
CA HIS A 13 -2.83 12.78 15.82
C HIS A 13 -4.21 13.13 15.29
N VAL A 14 -4.36 14.27 14.63
CA VAL A 14 -5.61 14.65 13.97
C VAL A 14 -5.99 13.63 12.90
N SER A 15 -5.04 13.12 12.11
CA SER A 15 -5.32 12.10 11.10
C SER A 15 -5.74 10.75 11.68
N ILE A 16 -5.12 10.28 12.78
CA ILE A 16 -5.54 9.05 13.47
C ILE A 16 -6.91 9.23 14.07
N VAL A 17 -7.14 10.32 14.80
CA VAL A 17 -8.44 10.61 15.43
C VAL A 17 -9.52 10.70 14.36
N PHE A 18 -9.23 11.32 13.21
CA PHE A 18 -10.14 11.40 12.08
C PHE A 18 -10.42 10.01 11.47
N VAL A 19 -9.40 9.16 11.26
CA VAL A 19 -9.59 7.79 10.77
C VAL A 19 -10.39 6.94 11.77
N MET A 20 -10.11 7.05 13.06
CA MET A 20 -10.84 6.35 14.12
C MET A 20 -12.28 6.86 14.25
N PHE A 21 -12.50 8.18 14.13
CA PHE A 21 -13.82 8.79 14.11
C PHE A 21 -14.64 8.34 12.90
N LEU A 22 -14.01 8.23 11.72
CA LEU A 22 -14.64 7.67 10.52
C LEU A 22 -15.00 6.19 10.72
N LEU A 23 -14.13 5.39 11.36
CA LEU A 23 -14.45 4.00 11.72
C LEU A 23 -15.66 3.90 12.66
N VAL A 24 -15.68 4.70 13.73
CA VAL A 24 -16.77 4.69 14.74
C VAL A 24 -18.09 5.19 14.14
N SER A 25 -18.06 6.29 13.39
CA SER A 25 -19.25 6.85 12.75
C SER A 25 -19.82 5.90 11.69
N ALA A 26 -18.95 5.19 10.95
CA ALA A 26 -19.39 4.22 9.94
C ALA A 26 -20.07 2.97 10.54
N SER A 27 -19.72 2.58 11.77
CA SER A 27 -20.40 1.47 12.48
C SER A 27 -21.87 1.78 12.81
N GLN A 28 -22.27 3.06 12.84
CA GLN A 28 -23.62 3.49 13.23
C GLN A 28 -24.59 3.58 12.05
N GLU A 29 -24.13 3.90 10.84
CA GLU A 29 -24.98 4.14 9.66
C GLU A 29 -25.74 2.90 9.15
N HIS A 30 -25.22 1.70 9.41
CA HIS A 30 -25.76 0.47 8.84
C HIS A 30 -27.15 0.05 9.38
N LYS A 31 -27.71 0.80 10.35
CA LYS A 31 -29.03 0.52 10.94
C LYS A 31 -30.21 1.23 10.25
N LYS A 32 -30.03 2.15 9.28
CA LYS A 32 -31.15 3.01 8.81
C LYS A 32 -31.72 2.81 7.40
N ALA A 33 -31.27 1.85 6.60
CA ALA A 33 -31.82 1.67 5.24
C ALA A 33 -32.64 0.37 5.07
N LYS A 34 -33.92 0.40 5.43
CA LYS A 34 -34.92 -0.60 5.00
C LYS A 34 -36.23 0.11 4.64
N GLY A 35 -36.59 0.09 3.36
CA GLY A 35 -37.88 0.56 2.87
C GLY A 35 -37.89 0.70 1.36
N GLY A 36 -38.38 -0.32 0.64
CA GLY A 36 -38.52 -0.26 -0.83
C GLY A 36 -38.86 -1.62 -1.43
N HIS A 37 -40.15 -1.82 -1.72
CA HIS A 37 -40.69 -3.03 -2.33
C HIS A 37 -40.28 -3.09 -3.82
N SER A 38 -39.17 -3.78 -4.10
CA SER A 38 -38.81 -4.22 -5.46
C SER A 38 -38.77 -5.74 -5.48
N SER A 39 -39.00 -6.35 -6.63
CA SER A 39 -38.98 -7.80 -6.80
C SER A 39 -37.68 -8.40 -6.22
N LYS A 40 -37.79 -9.49 -5.46
CA LYS A 40 -36.65 -10.20 -4.83
C LYS A 40 -35.55 -10.51 -5.85
N LYS A 41 -35.92 -10.77 -7.13
CA LYS A 41 -34.98 -11.03 -8.23
C LYS A 41 -34.14 -9.79 -8.58
N ASP A 42 -34.77 -8.63 -8.73
CA ASP A 42 -34.08 -7.38 -9.06
C ASP A 42 -33.17 -6.92 -7.92
N HIS A 43 -33.63 -7.07 -6.67
CA HIS A 43 -32.82 -6.79 -5.49
C HIS A 43 -31.59 -7.70 -5.42
N ASN A 44 -31.74 -9.01 -5.65
CA ASN A 44 -30.61 -9.96 -5.64
C ASN A 44 -29.61 -9.66 -6.78
N MET A 45 -30.09 -9.36 -7.98
CA MET A 45 -29.22 -9.04 -9.12
C MET A 45 -28.44 -7.74 -8.89
N LYS A 46 -29.10 -6.68 -8.40
CA LYS A 46 -28.47 -5.40 -8.04
C LYS A 46 -27.44 -5.57 -6.91
N MET A 47 -27.74 -6.38 -5.91
CA MET A 47 -26.82 -6.68 -4.81
C MET A 47 -25.58 -7.42 -5.31
N SER A 48 -25.75 -8.37 -6.23
CA SER A 48 -24.64 -9.07 -6.88
C SER A 48 -23.77 -8.12 -7.72
N SER A 49 -24.36 -7.23 -8.53
CA SER A 49 -23.59 -6.27 -9.34
C SER A 49 -22.81 -5.28 -8.47
N ARG A 50 -23.44 -4.78 -7.39
CA ARG A 50 -22.77 -3.89 -6.43
C ARG A 50 -21.60 -4.58 -5.75
N LEU A 51 -21.80 -5.82 -5.28
CA LEU A 51 -20.73 -6.59 -4.65
C LEU A 51 -19.57 -6.85 -5.62
N GLN A 52 -19.85 -7.19 -6.88
CA GLN A 52 -18.81 -7.36 -7.90
C GLN A 52 -18.03 -6.08 -8.15
N PHE A 53 -18.71 -4.93 -8.19
CA PHE A 53 -18.06 -3.62 -8.31
C PHE A 53 -17.17 -3.33 -7.09
N GLU A 54 -17.67 -3.52 -5.87
CA GLU A 54 -16.92 -3.28 -4.64
C GLU A 54 -15.68 -4.20 -4.55
N ILE A 55 -15.80 -5.48 -4.91
CA ILE A 55 -14.67 -6.42 -4.98
C ILE A 55 -13.62 -5.94 -5.99
N THR A 56 -14.06 -5.52 -7.18
CA THR A 56 -13.15 -5.05 -8.24
C THR A 56 -12.44 -3.77 -7.83
N LEU A 57 -13.16 -2.83 -7.22
CA LEU A 57 -12.61 -1.57 -6.72
C LEU A 57 -11.63 -1.80 -5.57
N HIS A 58 -11.95 -2.68 -4.62
CA HIS A 58 -11.04 -3.10 -3.56
C HIS A 58 -9.73 -3.68 -4.14
N GLY A 59 -9.84 -4.60 -5.09
CA GLY A 59 -8.69 -5.20 -5.78
C GLY A 59 -7.82 -4.15 -6.46
N PHE A 60 -8.43 -3.21 -7.19
CA PHE A 60 -7.70 -2.13 -7.86
C PHE A 60 -7.00 -1.18 -6.89
N LEU A 61 -7.69 -0.72 -5.83
CA LEU A 61 -7.13 0.19 -4.83
C LEU A 61 -5.92 -0.44 -4.11
N LEU A 62 -6.03 -1.71 -3.71
CA LEU A 62 -4.95 -2.41 -3.01
C LEU A 62 -3.81 -2.83 -3.94
N TRP A 63 -4.09 -3.21 -5.20
CA TRP A 63 -3.03 -3.40 -6.19
C TRP A 63 -2.26 -2.10 -6.42
N ALA A 64 -2.97 -0.99 -6.67
CA ALA A 64 -2.36 0.31 -6.92
C ALA A 64 -1.48 0.74 -5.73
N SER A 65 -1.94 0.53 -4.50
CA SER A 65 -1.15 0.80 -3.31
C SER A 65 0.04 -0.15 -3.13
N MET A 66 -0.24 -1.45 -3.03
CA MET A 66 0.72 -2.45 -2.51
C MET A 66 1.66 -3.01 -3.57
N ALA A 67 1.18 -3.22 -4.79
CA ALA A 67 1.95 -3.84 -5.87
C ALA A 67 2.52 -2.82 -6.88
N PHE A 68 2.04 -1.57 -6.85
CA PHE A 68 2.54 -0.51 -7.72
C PHE A 68 3.20 0.64 -6.95
N LEU A 69 2.44 1.42 -6.19
CA LEU A 69 2.98 2.60 -5.52
C LEU A 69 4.06 2.22 -4.51
N MET A 70 3.86 1.30 -3.57
CA MET A 70 4.90 0.99 -2.58
C MET A 70 6.24 0.55 -3.23
N PRO A 71 6.27 -0.42 -4.17
CA PRO A 71 7.51 -0.78 -4.85
C PRO A 71 8.14 0.36 -5.66
N VAL A 72 7.34 1.14 -6.40
CA VAL A 72 7.85 2.31 -7.13
C VAL A 72 8.41 3.37 -6.18
N GLY A 73 7.80 3.55 -5.01
CA GLY A 73 8.28 4.46 -3.98
C GLY A 73 9.67 4.09 -3.47
N ILE A 74 9.95 2.79 -3.34
CA ILE A 74 11.29 2.26 -3.00
C ILE A 74 12.30 2.62 -4.10
N LEU A 75 11.93 2.48 -5.38
CA LEU A 75 12.79 2.87 -6.49
C LEU A 75 13.07 4.39 -6.48
N VAL A 76 12.06 5.22 -6.26
CA VAL A 76 12.19 6.69 -6.26
C VAL A 76 13.11 7.17 -5.14
N ILE A 77 12.97 6.65 -3.91
CA ILE A 77 13.82 7.09 -2.79
C ILE A 77 15.29 6.65 -2.96
N ARG A 78 15.53 5.51 -3.61
CA ARG A 78 16.90 5.07 -3.95
C ARG A 78 17.54 5.97 -5.00
N LEU A 79 16.79 6.36 -6.03
CA LEU A 79 17.25 7.34 -7.05
C LEU A 79 17.53 8.71 -6.41
N SER A 80 16.68 9.16 -5.49
CA SER A 80 16.83 10.44 -4.80
C SER A 80 18.16 10.59 -4.05
N ASN A 81 18.81 9.50 -3.66
CA ASN A 81 20.09 9.57 -2.96
C ASN A 81 21.28 9.84 -3.91
N ARG A 82 21.07 9.73 -5.23
CA ARG A 82 22.11 9.88 -6.26
C ARG A 82 21.96 11.16 -7.10
N ASP A 83 20.75 11.71 -7.15
CA ASP A 83 20.46 12.91 -7.95
C ASP A 83 20.97 14.20 -7.28
N GLU A 84 21.24 15.24 -8.07
CA GLU A 84 21.57 16.58 -7.56
C GLU A 84 20.32 17.28 -7.02
N ASN A 85 19.15 17.06 -7.61
CA ASN A 85 17.89 17.65 -7.20
C ASN A 85 17.18 16.82 -6.11
N ARG A 86 17.91 16.52 -5.03
CA ARG A 86 17.45 15.69 -3.89
C ARG A 86 16.18 16.20 -3.24
N ARG A 87 15.94 17.51 -3.25
CA ARG A 87 14.74 18.12 -2.65
C ARG A 87 13.50 17.73 -3.45
N ARG A 88 13.53 17.86 -4.79
CA ARG A 88 12.40 17.53 -5.67
C ARG A 88 12.00 16.06 -5.54
N LEU A 89 12.96 15.14 -5.64
CA LEU A 89 12.70 13.71 -5.57
C LEU A 89 12.16 13.28 -4.20
N ARG A 90 12.62 13.91 -3.11
CA ARG A 90 12.08 13.67 -1.77
C ARG A 90 10.63 14.15 -1.63
N ILE A 91 10.28 15.28 -2.21
CA ILE A 91 8.88 15.76 -2.23
C ILE A 91 8.01 14.76 -2.99
N ILE A 92 8.45 14.33 -4.18
CA ILE A 92 7.75 13.31 -4.97
C ILE A 92 7.55 12.03 -4.15
N PHE A 93 8.60 11.54 -3.48
CA PHE A 93 8.51 10.37 -2.61
C PHE A 93 7.45 10.53 -1.50
N TYR A 94 7.39 11.69 -0.82
CA TYR A 94 6.40 11.89 0.24
C TYR A 94 4.98 11.98 -0.28
N VAL A 95 4.75 12.65 -1.42
CA VAL A 95 3.43 12.70 -2.07
C VAL A 95 2.99 11.29 -2.45
N HIS A 96 3.90 10.53 -3.05
CA HIS A 96 3.70 9.15 -3.46
C HIS A 96 3.38 8.22 -2.28
N ALA A 97 4.15 8.32 -1.19
CA ALA A 97 3.94 7.52 0.02
C ALA A 97 2.59 7.84 0.69
N LYS A 98 2.20 9.11 0.75
CA LYS A 98 0.87 9.52 1.26
C LYS A 98 -0.25 8.93 0.41
N LEU A 99 -0.14 9.00 -0.91
CA LEU A 99 -1.13 8.40 -1.81
C LEU A 99 -1.24 6.88 -1.61
N ALA A 100 -0.11 6.17 -1.49
CA ALA A 100 -0.11 4.74 -1.23
C ALA A 100 -0.86 4.38 0.07
N VAL A 101 -0.57 5.09 1.17
CA VAL A 101 -1.23 4.87 2.47
C VAL A 101 -2.72 5.20 2.42
N LEU A 102 -3.11 6.27 1.71
CA LEU A 102 -4.53 6.63 1.52
C LEU A 102 -5.30 5.57 0.74
N LEU A 103 -4.75 5.07 -0.37
CA LEU A 103 -5.38 4.01 -1.15
C LEU A 103 -5.47 2.69 -0.38
N ALA A 104 -4.43 2.33 0.38
CA ALA A 104 -4.47 1.17 1.27
C ALA A 104 -5.58 1.32 2.33
N THR A 105 -5.68 2.50 2.93
CA THR A 105 -6.69 2.80 3.95
C THR A 105 -8.10 2.77 3.38
N ALA A 106 -8.32 3.36 2.21
CA ALA A 106 -9.61 3.32 1.52
C ALA A 106 -10.02 1.89 1.15
N GLY A 107 -9.10 1.10 0.59
CA GLY A 107 -9.34 -0.30 0.25
C GLY A 107 -9.63 -1.18 1.47
N ALA A 108 -8.91 -0.96 2.57
CA ALA A 108 -9.12 -1.67 3.83
C ALA A 108 -10.48 -1.32 4.47
N ILE A 109 -10.79 -0.03 4.64
CA ILE A 109 -12.08 0.42 5.20
C ILE A 109 -13.25 -0.09 4.35
N MET A 110 -13.15 0.01 3.03
CA MET A 110 -14.16 -0.53 2.11
C MET A 110 -14.38 -2.02 2.32
N SER A 111 -13.31 -2.81 2.43
CA SER A 111 -13.43 -4.26 2.65
C SER A 111 -14.08 -4.60 3.98
N ILE A 112 -13.69 -3.90 5.06
CA ILE A 112 -14.24 -4.11 6.40
C ILE A 112 -15.72 -3.73 6.43
N LYS A 113 -16.13 -2.66 5.73
CA LYS A 113 -17.52 -2.20 5.73
C LYS A 113 -18.45 -3.07 4.87
N ASN A 114 -17.97 -3.52 3.71
CA ASN A 114 -18.86 -4.06 2.66
C ASN A 114 -18.78 -5.58 2.49
N PHE A 115 -17.74 -6.25 3.01
CA PHE A 115 -17.56 -7.69 2.80
C PHE A 115 -17.82 -8.50 4.07
N ASN A 116 -17.99 -9.82 3.87
CA ASN A 116 -18.06 -10.77 4.98
C ASN A 116 -16.67 -10.96 5.61
N ASN A 117 -16.49 -10.46 6.82
CA ASN A 117 -15.23 -10.50 7.58
C ASN A 117 -15.13 -11.73 8.49
N SER A 118 -15.44 -12.91 7.96
CA SER A 118 -15.28 -14.17 8.71
C SER A 118 -13.80 -14.57 8.93
N PHE A 119 -12.87 -13.93 8.21
CA PHE A 119 -11.42 -14.21 8.25
C PHE A 119 -11.06 -15.69 8.04
N ASN A 120 -11.90 -16.42 7.28
CA ASN A 120 -11.77 -17.85 7.03
C ASN A 120 -10.81 -18.19 5.87
N ASN A 121 -10.19 -17.19 5.26
CA ASN A 121 -9.25 -17.38 4.15
C ASN A 121 -7.96 -16.57 4.37
N ASN A 122 -6.89 -17.00 3.71
CA ASN A 122 -5.56 -16.42 3.87
C ASN A 122 -5.47 -14.97 3.40
N HIS A 123 -6.22 -14.59 2.35
CA HIS A 123 -6.24 -13.21 1.84
C HIS A 123 -6.74 -12.22 2.91
N GLN A 124 -7.85 -12.54 3.58
CA GLN A 124 -8.40 -11.68 4.63
C GLN A 124 -7.47 -11.56 5.83
N ARG A 125 -6.91 -12.68 6.31
CA ARG A 125 -5.99 -12.70 7.46
C ARG A 125 -4.71 -11.93 7.18
N LEU A 126 -4.11 -12.13 6.01
CA LEU A 126 -2.92 -11.40 5.60
C LEU A 126 -3.22 -9.92 5.33
N GLY A 127 -4.37 -9.61 4.72
CA GLY A 127 -4.79 -8.25 4.42
C GLY A 127 -4.95 -7.38 5.67
N VAL A 128 -5.60 -7.88 6.72
CA VAL A 128 -5.75 -7.13 7.98
C VAL A 128 -4.41 -6.97 8.70
N ALA A 129 -3.55 -8.00 8.69
CA ALA A 129 -2.21 -7.90 9.25
C ALA A 129 -1.37 -6.85 8.51
N LEU A 130 -1.39 -6.87 7.17
CA LEU A 130 -0.72 -5.88 6.33
C LEU A 130 -1.20 -4.46 6.65
N TYR A 131 -2.51 -4.25 6.79
CA TYR A 131 -3.05 -2.93 7.15
C TYR A 131 -2.45 -2.41 8.46
N GLY A 132 -2.38 -3.26 9.49
CA GLY A 132 -1.73 -2.91 10.76
C GLY A 132 -0.24 -2.59 10.60
N ILE A 133 0.50 -3.41 9.84
CA ILE A 133 1.94 -3.21 9.63
C ILE A 133 2.23 -1.96 8.79
N ILE A 134 1.36 -1.57 7.84
CA ILE A 134 1.50 -0.31 7.08
C ILE A 134 1.48 0.89 8.02
N TRP A 135 0.52 0.96 8.95
CA TRP A 135 0.48 2.04 9.94
C TRP A 135 1.66 1.99 10.91
N LEU A 136 2.08 0.79 11.32
CA LEU A 136 3.30 0.63 12.12
C LEU A 136 4.54 1.15 11.37
N GLN A 137 4.65 0.89 10.07
CA GLN A 137 5.73 1.37 9.22
C GLN A 137 5.73 2.90 9.10
N VAL A 138 4.55 3.53 9.00
CA VAL A 138 4.40 5.00 9.03
C VAL A 138 4.86 5.54 10.39
N LEU A 139 4.40 4.96 11.49
CA LEU A 139 4.78 5.37 12.85
C LEU A 139 6.29 5.28 13.06
N VAL A 140 6.88 4.13 12.72
CA VAL A 140 8.34 3.95 12.80
C VAL A 140 9.05 4.97 11.92
N GLY A 141 8.55 5.24 10.71
CA GLY A 141 9.10 6.28 9.82
C GLY A 141 9.11 7.68 10.44
N ILE A 142 8.06 8.05 11.18
CA ILE A 142 7.92 9.35 11.87
C ILE A 142 8.89 9.43 13.06
N PHE A 143 8.97 8.39 13.89
CA PHE A 143 9.84 8.34 15.08
C PHE A 143 11.32 8.08 14.76
N ARG A 144 11.76 8.57 13.59
CA ARG A 144 13.13 8.47 13.10
C ARG A 144 14.13 9.16 14.04
N PRO A 145 15.05 8.42 14.70
CA PRO A 145 16.06 9.01 15.58
C PRO A 145 17.08 9.86 14.82
N GLN A 146 17.65 10.86 15.51
CA GLN A 146 18.75 11.68 15.01
C GLN A 146 20.00 10.84 14.71
N ARG A 147 20.75 11.24 13.68
CA ARG A 147 22.06 10.65 13.35
C ARG A 147 23.00 10.75 14.55
N GLY A 148 23.83 9.73 14.78
CA GLY A 148 24.75 9.65 15.93
C GLY A 148 24.17 9.00 17.19
N SER A 149 22.84 8.86 17.32
CA SER A 149 22.24 8.15 18.45
C SER A 149 22.41 6.63 18.34
N LYS A 150 22.65 5.93 19.46
CA LYS A 150 22.71 4.45 19.49
C LYS A 150 21.43 3.78 18.95
N ARG A 151 20.27 4.42 19.15
CA ARG A 151 18.96 3.98 18.66
C ARG A 151 18.81 4.03 17.13
N ARG A 152 19.65 4.81 16.43
CA ARG A 152 19.57 5.03 14.98
C ARG A 152 19.74 3.74 14.18
N SER A 153 20.69 2.89 14.58
CA SER A 153 20.99 1.63 13.87
C SER A 153 19.82 0.64 14.00
N LEU A 154 19.35 0.41 15.23
CA LEU A 154 18.19 -0.46 15.49
C LEU A 154 16.94 0.03 14.75
N TRP A 155 16.65 1.33 14.81
CA TRP A 155 15.55 1.92 14.05
C TRP A 155 15.67 1.66 12.55
N PHE A 156 16.87 1.84 11.99
CA PHE A 156 17.08 1.65 10.56
C PHE A 156 16.85 0.20 10.16
N PHE A 157 17.42 -0.75 10.91
CA PHE A 157 17.20 -2.18 10.68
C PHE A 157 15.72 -2.54 10.76
N ALA A 158 15.02 -2.14 11.83
CA ALA A 158 13.59 -2.41 12.02
C ALA A 158 12.73 -1.81 10.90
N HIS A 159 12.96 -0.54 10.55
CA HIS A 159 12.23 0.14 9.48
C HIS A 159 12.50 -0.50 8.11
N TRP A 160 13.74 -0.92 7.85
CA TRP A 160 14.14 -1.54 6.60
C TRP A 160 13.55 -2.95 6.44
N ILE A 161 13.69 -3.81 7.45
CA ILE A 161 13.17 -5.19 7.37
C ILE A 161 11.64 -5.21 7.30
N MET A 162 10.97 -4.35 8.09
CA MET A 162 9.52 -4.22 8.05
C MET A 162 9.04 -3.68 6.71
N GLY A 163 9.71 -2.66 6.16
CA GLY A 163 9.37 -2.13 4.83
C GLY A 163 9.52 -3.17 3.73
N THR A 164 10.56 -4.01 3.82
CA THR A 164 10.78 -5.14 2.91
C THR A 164 9.65 -6.17 3.04
N ALA A 165 9.32 -6.57 4.27
CA ALA A 165 8.26 -7.52 4.55
C ALA A 165 6.89 -7.04 4.05
N VAL A 166 6.51 -5.79 4.31
CA VAL A 166 5.25 -5.20 3.83
C VAL A 166 5.18 -5.18 2.31
N SER A 167 6.28 -4.86 1.64
CA SER A 167 6.32 -4.80 0.17
C SER A 167 6.15 -6.20 -0.44
N LEU A 168 6.86 -7.20 0.10
CA LEU A 168 6.77 -8.58 -0.37
C LEU A 168 5.39 -9.19 -0.08
N LEU A 169 4.95 -9.12 1.17
CA LEU A 169 3.65 -9.64 1.59
C LEU A 169 2.50 -8.91 0.91
N GLY A 170 2.64 -7.61 0.64
CA GLY A 170 1.67 -6.82 -0.12
C GLY A 170 1.48 -7.33 -1.54
N VAL A 171 2.59 -7.56 -2.27
CA VAL A 171 2.56 -8.15 -3.61
C VAL A 171 1.97 -9.55 -3.57
N LEU A 172 2.39 -10.41 -2.63
CA LEU A 172 1.83 -11.75 -2.47
C LEU A 172 0.32 -11.71 -2.21
N ASN A 173 -0.15 -10.79 -1.37
CA ASN A 173 -1.57 -10.67 -1.05
C ASN A 173 -2.42 -10.22 -2.24
N VAL A 174 -1.85 -9.54 -3.24
CA VAL A 174 -2.54 -9.23 -4.50
C VAL A 174 -2.77 -10.51 -5.32
N PHE A 175 -1.78 -11.41 -5.42
CA PHE A 175 -1.96 -12.69 -6.13
C PHE A 175 -2.95 -13.61 -5.40
N ILE A 176 -2.86 -13.70 -4.07
CA ILE A 176 -3.85 -14.44 -3.27
C ILE A 176 -5.25 -13.81 -3.44
N GLY A 177 -5.33 -12.48 -3.51
CA GLY A 177 -6.58 -11.74 -3.77
C GLY A 177 -7.17 -12.01 -5.15
N LEU A 178 -6.33 -12.16 -6.20
CA LEU A 178 -6.79 -12.58 -7.53
C LEU A 178 -7.36 -13.99 -7.50
N GLN A 179 -6.74 -14.93 -6.79
CA GLN A 179 -7.31 -16.26 -6.63
C GLN A 179 -8.68 -16.20 -5.92
N ALA A 180 -8.79 -15.44 -4.84
CA ALA A 180 -10.07 -15.23 -4.15
C ALA A 180 -11.13 -14.57 -5.06
N TYR A 181 -10.70 -13.67 -5.96
CA TYR A 181 -11.57 -13.07 -6.97
C TYR A 181 -12.11 -14.10 -7.96
N GLN A 182 -11.26 -14.99 -8.47
CA GLN A 182 -11.66 -16.07 -9.38
C GLN A 182 -12.66 -17.01 -8.70
N GLU A 183 -12.37 -17.45 -7.48
CA GLU A 183 -13.27 -18.32 -6.70
C GLU A 183 -14.63 -17.65 -6.46
N LYS A 184 -14.65 -16.34 -6.19
CA LYS A 184 -15.89 -15.62 -5.87
C LYS A 184 -16.72 -15.25 -7.09
N THR A 185 -16.08 -14.96 -8.23
CA THR A 185 -16.76 -14.40 -9.42
C THR A 185 -16.82 -15.35 -10.61
N SER A 186 -16.10 -16.48 -10.56
CA SER A 186 -15.91 -17.41 -11.67
C SER A 186 -15.31 -16.76 -12.93
N LYS A 187 -14.73 -15.56 -12.81
CA LYS A 187 -14.05 -14.86 -13.91
C LYS A 187 -12.59 -15.29 -13.99
N SER A 188 -12.08 -15.44 -15.21
CA SER A 188 -10.67 -15.74 -15.44
C SER A 188 -9.77 -14.60 -14.95
N ILE A 189 -8.67 -14.96 -14.30
CA ILE A 189 -7.63 -14.03 -13.81
C ILE A 189 -6.33 -14.15 -14.60
N THR A 190 -6.26 -15.02 -15.61
CA THR A 190 -5.03 -15.31 -16.36
C THR A 190 -4.36 -14.05 -16.88
N THR A 191 -5.12 -13.16 -17.52
CA THR A 191 -4.60 -11.89 -18.04
C THR A 191 -4.03 -11.01 -16.92
N TRP A 192 -4.73 -10.88 -15.80
CA TRP A 192 -4.26 -10.07 -14.66
C TRP A 192 -2.99 -10.66 -14.03
N ASN A 193 -2.93 -11.98 -13.86
CA ASN A 193 -1.74 -12.67 -13.36
C ASN A 193 -0.52 -12.42 -14.26
N ILE A 194 -0.67 -12.53 -15.58
CA ILE A 194 0.42 -12.26 -16.53
C ILE A 194 0.87 -10.80 -16.41
N LEU A 195 -0.06 -9.85 -16.48
CA LEU A 195 0.27 -8.42 -16.42
C LEU A 195 0.98 -8.05 -15.12
N PHE A 196 0.49 -8.51 -13.98
CA PHE A 196 1.10 -8.19 -12.69
C PHE A 196 2.43 -8.91 -12.49
N THR A 197 2.60 -10.11 -13.02
CA THR A 197 3.90 -10.82 -13.00
C THR A 197 4.95 -10.07 -13.82
N VAL A 198 4.60 -9.63 -15.03
CA VAL A 198 5.49 -8.81 -15.88
C VAL A 198 5.84 -7.50 -15.18
N GLN A 199 4.83 -6.80 -14.63
CA GLN A 199 5.04 -5.56 -13.87
C GLN A 199 6.02 -5.75 -12.71
N ILE A 200 5.82 -6.75 -11.85
CA ILE A 200 6.70 -7.00 -10.70
C ILE A 200 8.10 -7.41 -11.17
N SER A 201 8.20 -8.21 -12.22
CA SER A 201 9.50 -8.59 -12.80
C SER A 201 10.28 -7.37 -13.29
N LEU A 202 9.61 -6.44 -13.99
CA LEU A 202 10.23 -5.17 -14.41
C LEU A 202 10.68 -4.33 -13.21
N ILE A 203 9.86 -4.22 -12.16
CA ILE A 203 10.22 -3.50 -10.93
C ILE A 203 11.46 -4.12 -10.28
N VAL A 204 11.56 -5.45 -10.22
CA VAL A 204 12.73 -6.17 -9.69
C VAL A 204 13.96 -5.92 -10.56
N ILE A 205 13.84 -5.99 -11.88
CA ILE A 205 14.94 -5.67 -12.81
C ILE A 205 15.43 -4.24 -12.59
N PHE A 206 14.53 -3.26 -12.52
CA PHE A 206 14.91 -1.87 -12.22
C PHE A 206 15.57 -1.72 -10.85
N TYR A 207 15.08 -2.44 -9.83
CA TYR A 207 15.67 -2.45 -8.51
C TYR A 207 17.12 -2.95 -8.52
N LEU A 208 17.40 -4.03 -9.25
CA LEU A 208 18.74 -4.62 -9.39
C LEU A 208 19.65 -3.75 -10.26
N LEU A 209 19.13 -3.23 -11.37
CA LEU A 209 19.85 -2.35 -12.29
C LEU A 209 20.30 -1.05 -11.59
N GLN A 210 19.45 -0.48 -10.73
CA GLN A 210 19.80 0.70 -9.95
C GLN A 210 21.08 0.46 -9.15
N GLU A 211 21.27 -0.69 -8.53
CA GLU A 211 22.48 -0.96 -7.76
C GLU A 211 23.75 -0.89 -8.63
N LYS A 212 23.70 -1.52 -9.81
CA LYS A 212 24.85 -1.64 -10.72
C LYS A 212 25.07 -0.46 -11.66
N TRP A 213 24.11 0.46 -11.79
CA TRP A 213 24.16 1.56 -12.77
C TRP A 213 25.46 2.39 -12.73
N VAL A 214 25.91 2.79 -11.53
CA VAL A 214 27.14 3.58 -11.37
C VAL A 214 28.37 2.76 -11.76
N TYR A 215 28.40 1.49 -11.37
CA TYR A 215 29.49 0.58 -11.73
C TYR A 215 29.57 0.41 -13.25
N ILE A 216 28.44 0.16 -13.92
CA ILE A 216 28.35 0.04 -15.39
C ILE A 216 28.87 1.32 -16.07
N LYS A 217 28.45 2.50 -15.59
CA LYS A 217 28.92 3.79 -16.14
C LYS A 217 30.44 3.94 -16.03
N ASN A 218 31.01 3.56 -14.89
CA ASN A 218 32.44 3.68 -14.65
C ASN A 218 33.28 2.68 -15.45
N GLN A 219 32.73 1.53 -15.88
CA GLN A 219 33.43 0.59 -16.77
C GLN A 219 33.64 1.14 -18.18
N GLY A 220 32.86 2.13 -18.61
CA GLY A 220 32.99 2.76 -19.93
C GLY A 220 33.97 3.93 -19.99
N VAL A 221 34.60 4.31 -18.87
CA VAL A 221 35.56 5.42 -18.84
C VAL A 221 36.91 4.93 -19.33
N ILE A 222 37.34 5.43 -20.48
CA ILE A 222 38.72 5.28 -20.95
C ILE A 222 39.53 6.32 -20.15
N TRP A 223 40.55 5.85 -19.42
CA TRP A 223 41.52 6.76 -18.81
C TRP A 223 42.49 7.17 -19.91
N ASP A 224 42.41 8.43 -20.32
CA ASP A 224 43.47 9.05 -21.13
C ASP A 224 44.71 9.11 -20.22
N ASN A 225 45.71 8.27 -20.51
CA ASN A 225 47.03 8.34 -19.88
C ASN A 225 47.83 9.50 -20.44
#